data_AF-A0A397FSR9-F1
#
_entry.id   AF-A0A397FSR9-F1
#
_cell.length_a   1.000
_cell.length_b   1.000
_cell.length_c   1.000
_cell.angle_alpha   90.00
_cell.angle_beta   90.00
_cell.angle_gamma   90.00
#
_symmetry.space_group_name_H-M   'P 1'
#
loop_
_entity.id
_entity.type
_entity.pdbx_description
1 polymer ?
#
loop_
_entity_poly.entity_id
_entity_poly.type
_entity_poly.pdbx_seq_one_letter_code
_entity_poly.pdbx_strand_id
1 'polypeptide(L)'
;MENEKKWCKHCKNEYFPEELNKNPETKKLKDKLKARNHDSWCLNCVKTAHDNNFQGEWAGNNLSPGDLPDDEYDHTHWQFRHVVMWLEKYIEVLSYYPDWPQRKQLDNSSIKRKDVNDPQKIERTFPTMLGFLRLLVYNPPWLLNELKEEFYKWINATGINADNCPERLKHYLFGIHEILEGETEKFDKERKNRKRELHPNSPEYAEKVKEGFNVINEILASGEVDKIKENEKGRFNGNVERGKETFQQIANSISNNDYQNFHFFPQMSSEEREEYKRKKGKDYISPILHGWRTNSINEITQALNQEPKITNNDLELNNQNWEEQINQTEDIIKIQNIKGAVLADIQTKRQEKKQAESISPKTNYVLWTGLGISGFLLISLIIWLATKKKNKQ
;
A
#
# COMPACT_ATOMS: atom_id res chain seq x y z
N MET A 1 -31.54 -12.46 -12.16
CA MET A 1 -30.84 -11.68 -13.20
C MET A 1 -31.29 -10.23 -13.07
N GLU A 2 -30.72 -9.52 -12.11
CA GLU A 2 -30.62 -8.06 -12.01
C GLU A 2 -29.93 -7.79 -10.66
N ASN A 3 -28.97 -6.87 -10.63
CA ASN A 3 -27.95 -6.62 -9.59
C ASN A 3 -26.61 -7.34 -9.77
N GLU A 4 -26.15 -7.55 -11.02
CA GLU A 4 -24.72 -7.65 -11.27
C GLU A 4 -24.09 -6.25 -11.39
N LYS A 5 -23.28 -5.95 -10.37
CA LYS A 5 -22.40 -4.80 -10.14
C LYS A 5 -21.84 -4.19 -11.44
N LYS A 6 -22.09 -2.89 -11.65
CA LYS A 6 -21.38 -2.06 -12.63
C LYS A 6 -19.91 -1.91 -12.23
N TRP A 7 -19.09 -2.85 -12.65
CA TRP A 7 -17.64 -2.66 -12.73
C TRP A 7 -17.34 -1.89 -14.01
N CYS A 8 -16.32 -1.02 -13.99
CA CYS A 8 -15.79 -0.41 -15.20
C CYS A 8 -15.41 -1.53 -16.19
N LYS A 9 -16.10 -1.58 -17.33
CA LYS A 9 -15.96 -2.61 -18.38
C LYS A 9 -14.51 -2.73 -18.89
N HIS A 10 -13.72 -1.67 -18.72
CA HIS A 10 -12.31 -1.61 -19.09
C HIS A 10 -11.42 -2.47 -18.16
N CYS A 11 -11.58 -2.34 -16.85
CA CYS A 11 -10.74 -3.05 -15.87
C CYS A 11 -11.04 -4.55 -15.76
N LYS A 12 -12.28 -4.97 -16.10
CA LYS A 12 -12.70 -6.38 -16.00
C LYS A 12 -12.00 -7.26 -17.04
N ASN A 13 -11.64 -6.70 -18.19
CA ASN A 13 -11.10 -7.46 -19.33
C ASN A 13 -9.57 -7.50 -19.37
N GLU A 14 -8.87 -6.52 -18.78
CA GLU A 14 -7.40 -6.48 -18.78
C GLU A 14 -6.74 -7.47 -17.79
N TYR A 15 -7.40 -7.80 -16.68
CA TYR A 15 -6.75 -8.54 -15.59
C TYR A 15 -7.30 -9.94 -15.31
N PHE A 16 -8.46 -10.31 -15.87
CA PHE A 16 -9.09 -11.61 -15.61
C PHE A 16 -9.84 -12.13 -16.85
N PRO A 17 -9.17 -12.73 -17.83
CA PRO A 17 -9.84 -13.37 -18.97
C PRO A 17 -10.85 -14.42 -18.48
N GLU A 18 -12.03 -14.46 -19.13
CA GLU A 18 -13.18 -15.28 -18.74
C GLU A 18 -12.87 -16.78 -18.59
N GLU A 19 -11.80 -17.25 -19.25
CA GLU A 19 -11.34 -18.64 -19.23
C GLU A 19 -10.87 -19.12 -17.85
N LEU A 20 -10.36 -18.22 -17.00
CA LEU A 20 -9.87 -18.56 -15.66
C LEU A 20 -11.01 -18.86 -14.65
N ASN A 21 -12.27 -18.56 -14.97
CA ASN A 21 -13.42 -18.80 -14.08
C ASN A 21 -13.96 -20.23 -14.15
N LYS A 22 -13.45 -21.09 -15.03
CA LYS A 22 -13.96 -22.47 -15.22
C LYS A 22 -13.33 -23.51 -14.29
N ASN A 23 -12.23 -23.18 -13.60
CA ASN A 23 -11.52 -24.11 -12.71
C ASN A 23 -11.77 -23.75 -11.21
N PRO A 24 -12.33 -24.67 -10.40
CA PRO A 24 -12.61 -24.45 -8.97
C PRO A 24 -11.38 -24.11 -8.12
N GLU A 25 -10.20 -24.64 -8.45
CA GLU A 25 -8.96 -24.36 -7.70
C GLU A 25 -8.43 -22.96 -8.00
N THR A 26 -8.56 -22.52 -9.25
CA THR A 26 -8.22 -21.15 -9.68
C THR A 26 -9.17 -20.13 -9.06
N LYS A 27 -10.45 -20.48 -8.87
CA LYS A 27 -11.41 -19.66 -8.12
C LYS A 27 -10.99 -19.50 -6.65
N LYS A 28 -10.60 -20.59 -5.98
CA LYS A 28 -10.13 -20.57 -4.58
C LYS A 28 -8.81 -19.80 -4.40
N LEU A 29 -7.90 -19.87 -5.38
CA LEU A 29 -6.66 -19.09 -5.39
C LEU A 29 -6.93 -17.60 -5.66
N LYS A 30 -7.86 -17.28 -6.56
CA LYS A 30 -8.34 -15.93 -6.84
C LYS A 30 -8.99 -15.28 -5.62
N ASP A 31 -9.78 -16.03 -4.86
CA ASP A 31 -10.41 -15.52 -3.64
C ASP A 31 -9.36 -15.24 -2.54
N LYS A 32 -8.31 -16.07 -2.45
CA LYS A 32 -7.16 -15.84 -1.55
C LYS A 32 -6.26 -14.67 -1.98
N LEU A 33 -6.06 -14.47 -3.28
CA LEU A 33 -5.24 -13.38 -3.82
C LEU A 33 -5.99 -12.04 -3.80
N LYS A 34 -7.31 -12.03 -4.03
CA LYS A 34 -8.15 -10.85 -3.86
C LYS A 34 -8.07 -10.30 -2.43
N ALA A 35 -8.13 -11.17 -1.43
CA ALA A 35 -8.03 -10.75 -0.03
C ALA A 35 -6.67 -10.17 0.37
N ARG A 36 -5.58 -10.52 -0.33
CA ARG A 36 -4.21 -10.05 0.01
C ARG A 36 -3.73 -8.85 -0.81
N ASN A 37 -4.24 -8.66 -2.02
CA ASN A 37 -3.82 -7.58 -2.92
C ASN A 37 -4.73 -6.34 -2.87
N HIS A 38 -5.89 -6.40 -2.19
CA HIS A 38 -6.82 -5.28 -2.09
C HIS A 38 -6.21 -4.07 -1.37
N ASP A 39 -5.53 -4.31 -0.24
CA ASP A 39 -4.89 -3.27 0.58
C ASP A 39 -3.76 -2.53 -0.17
N SER A 40 -2.96 -3.26 -0.95
CA SER A 40 -1.89 -2.68 -1.77
C SER A 40 -2.44 -1.92 -2.99
N TRP A 41 -3.66 -2.21 -3.44
CA TRP A 41 -4.26 -1.63 -4.62
C TRP A 41 -4.97 -0.30 -4.30
N CYS A 42 -5.67 -0.20 -3.17
CA CYS A 42 -6.31 1.05 -2.74
C CYS A 42 -5.29 2.17 -2.44
N LEU A 43 -4.17 1.85 -1.77
CA LEU A 43 -3.07 2.80 -1.55
C LEU A 43 -2.46 3.34 -2.86
N ASN A 44 -2.43 2.53 -3.92
CA ASN A 44 -1.93 2.95 -5.23
C ASN A 44 -2.95 3.79 -6.01
N CYS A 45 -4.26 3.52 -5.92
CA CYS A 45 -5.29 4.33 -6.55
C CYS A 45 -5.39 5.74 -5.94
N VAL A 46 -5.38 5.85 -4.61
CA VAL A 46 -5.41 7.13 -3.89
C VAL A 46 -4.16 7.98 -4.20
N LYS A 47 -3.00 7.32 -4.32
CA LYS A 47 -1.74 7.98 -4.70
C LYS A 47 -1.73 8.43 -6.16
N THR A 48 -2.27 7.62 -7.08
CA THR A 48 -2.43 7.98 -8.51
C THR A 48 -3.29 9.23 -8.69
N ALA A 49 -4.31 9.43 -7.85
CA ALA A 49 -5.13 10.65 -7.90
C ALA A 49 -4.39 11.89 -7.36
N HIS A 50 -3.51 11.73 -6.36
CA HIS A 50 -2.71 12.80 -5.77
C HIS A 50 -1.63 13.34 -6.72
N ASP A 51 -0.92 12.45 -7.42
CA ASP A 51 0.19 12.85 -8.30
C ASP A 51 -0.29 13.49 -9.62
N ASN A 52 -1.54 13.26 -10.03
CA ASN A 52 -2.09 13.75 -11.30
C ASN A 52 -2.79 15.12 -11.24
N ASN A 53 -2.83 15.78 -10.07
CA ASN A 53 -3.56 17.06 -9.89
C ASN A 53 -4.97 17.00 -10.51
N PHE A 54 -5.62 15.84 -10.40
CA PHE A 54 -6.86 15.53 -11.11
C PHE A 54 -7.99 16.33 -10.46
N GLN A 55 -8.30 17.51 -11.03
CA GLN A 55 -9.48 18.30 -10.71
C GLN A 55 -10.75 17.77 -11.40
N GLY A 56 -10.69 16.60 -12.04
CA GLY A 56 -11.88 15.93 -12.54
C GLY A 56 -12.77 15.52 -11.38
N GLU A 57 -14.08 15.74 -11.52
CA GLU A 57 -15.10 15.25 -10.60
C GLU A 57 -14.78 13.80 -10.21
N TRP A 58 -14.35 13.62 -8.97
CA TRP A 58 -14.09 12.29 -8.44
C TRP A 58 -15.37 11.48 -8.61
N ALA A 59 -15.26 10.32 -9.26
CA ALA A 59 -16.36 9.35 -9.35
C ALA A 59 -16.87 8.91 -7.95
N GLY A 60 -16.10 9.21 -6.90
CA GLY A 60 -16.45 9.03 -5.49
C GLY A 60 -17.60 9.91 -4.98
N ASN A 61 -17.93 11.02 -5.64
CA ASN A 61 -19.06 11.87 -5.21
C ASN A 61 -20.42 11.17 -5.29
N ASN A 62 -20.52 10.08 -6.05
CA ASN A 62 -21.73 9.28 -6.21
C ASN A 62 -21.68 7.93 -5.47
N LEU A 63 -20.61 7.63 -4.72
CA LEU A 63 -20.54 6.41 -3.91
C LEU A 63 -21.40 6.59 -2.66
N SER A 64 -22.31 5.65 -2.44
CA SER A 64 -23.10 5.54 -1.20
C SER A 64 -22.39 4.63 -0.19
N PRO A 65 -22.80 4.62 1.09
CA PRO A 65 -22.21 3.73 2.11
C PRO A 65 -22.21 2.24 1.73
N GLY A 66 -23.18 1.78 0.92
CA GLY A 66 -23.25 0.38 0.47
C GLY A 66 -22.32 0.02 -0.70
N ASP A 67 -21.60 0.99 -1.26
CA ASP A 67 -20.74 0.78 -2.43
C ASP A 67 -19.28 0.48 -2.05
N LEU A 68 -18.86 0.82 -0.82
CA LEU A 68 -17.53 0.48 -0.33
C LEU A 68 -17.48 -0.98 0.19
N PRO A 69 -16.42 -1.73 -0.13
CA PRO A 69 -16.14 -2.99 0.54
C PRO A 69 -16.06 -2.81 2.07
N ASP A 70 -16.64 -3.74 2.84
CA ASP A 70 -16.68 -3.68 4.31
C ASP A 70 -15.28 -3.46 4.93
N ASP A 71 -14.24 -4.03 4.32
CA ASP A 71 -12.85 -3.90 4.74
C ASP A 71 -12.29 -2.48 4.60
N GLU A 72 -12.69 -1.74 3.56
CA GLU A 72 -12.24 -0.37 3.30
C GLU A 72 -12.91 0.64 4.23
N TYR A 73 -14.21 0.44 4.48
CA TYR A 73 -14.96 1.21 5.47
C TYR A 73 -14.36 1.03 6.87
N ASP A 74 -14.18 -0.22 7.31
CA ASP A 74 -13.58 -0.52 8.62
C ASP A 74 -12.15 0.00 8.73
N HIS A 75 -11.37 -0.05 7.64
CA HIS A 75 -10.00 0.47 7.63
C HIS A 75 -9.94 1.98 7.83
N THR A 76 -10.85 2.74 7.21
CA THR A 76 -10.91 4.20 7.34
C THR A 76 -11.24 4.63 8.77
N HIS A 77 -12.25 4.02 9.39
CA HIS A 77 -12.60 4.28 10.79
C HIS A 77 -11.45 3.89 11.72
N TRP A 78 -10.79 2.76 11.48
CA TRP A 78 -9.62 2.34 12.23
C TRP A 78 -8.47 3.35 12.13
N GLN A 79 -8.16 3.86 10.93
CA GLN A 79 -7.12 4.89 10.76
C GLN A 79 -7.44 6.17 11.55
N PHE A 80 -8.70 6.63 11.49
CA PHE A 80 -9.15 7.79 12.26
C PHE A 80 -8.99 7.56 13.77
N ARG A 81 -9.48 6.43 14.29
CA ARG A 81 -9.36 6.08 15.71
C ARG A 81 -7.91 5.91 16.13
N HIS A 82 -7.04 5.41 15.27
CA HIS A 82 -5.61 5.34 15.53
C HIS A 82 -5.01 6.73 15.76
N VAL A 83 -5.41 7.74 14.95
CA VAL A 83 -4.99 9.13 15.14
C VAL A 83 -5.51 9.69 16.47
N VAL A 84 -6.77 9.42 16.82
CA VAL A 84 -7.34 9.79 18.12
C VAL A 84 -6.61 9.10 19.27
N MET A 85 -6.26 7.82 19.16
CA MET A 85 -5.50 7.08 20.17
C MET A 85 -4.12 7.71 20.42
N TRP A 86 -3.43 8.16 19.37
CA TRP A 86 -2.18 8.92 19.51
C TRP A 86 -2.39 10.29 20.15
N LEU A 87 -3.51 10.97 19.86
CA LEU A 87 -3.89 12.21 20.54
C LEU A 87 -4.14 11.97 22.03
N GLU A 88 -4.85 10.91 22.39
CA GLU A 88 -5.09 10.54 23.80
C GLU A 88 -3.78 10.23 24.52
N LYS A 89 -2.85 9.54 23.85
CA LYS A 89 -1.52 9.28 24.40
C LYS A 89 -0.70 10.56 24.58
N TYR A 90 -0.78 11.49 23.63
CA TYR A 90 -0.17 12.82 23.75
C TYR A 90 -0.71 13.60 24.96
N ILE A 91 -2.03 13.60 25.16
CA ILE A 91 -2.68 14.23 26.32
C ILE A 91 -2.24 13.58 27.64
N GLU A 92 -2.18 12.24 27.67
CA GLU A 92 -1.72 11.46 28.84
C GLU A 92 -0.29 11.81 29.23
N VAL A 93 0.64 11.77 28.27
CA VAL A 93 2.08 11.99 28.51
C VAL A 93 2.36 13.42 28.94
N LEU A 94 1.64 14.40 28.42
CA LEU A 94 1.76 15.80 28.84
C LEU A 94 1.01 16.13 30.14
N SER A 95 0.30 15.15 30.71
CA SER A 95 -0.43 15.31 31.99
C SER A 95 -1.37 16.52 31.99
N TYR A 96 -2.02 16.82 30.86
CA TYR A 96 -2.93 17.97 30.75
C TYR A 96 -4.14 17.87 31.67
N TYR A 97 -4.59 16.66 31.98
CA TYR A 97 -5.72 16.39 32.84
C TYR A 97 -5.35 15.34 33.90
N PRO A 98 -5.41 15.66 35.20
CA PRO A 98 -5.13 14.68 36.26
C PRO A 98 -6.07 13.46 36.25
N ASP A 99 -7.30 13.64 35.76
CA ASP A 99 -8.35 12.63 35.62
C ASP A 99 -8.43 12.06 34.18
N TRP A 100 -7.36 12.21 33.38
CA TRP A 100 -7.33 11.67 32.02
C TRP A 100 -7.64 10.16 31.92
N PRO A 101 -7.17 9.28 32.83
CA PRO A 101 -7.49 7.85 32.77
C PRO A 101 -8.99 7.54 32.77
N GLN A 102 -9.83 8.41 33.35
CA GLN A 102 -11.29 8.27 33.38
C GLN A 102 -11.98 8.91 32.16
N ARG A 103 -11.29 9.82 31.46
CA ARG A 103 -11.81 10.54 30.29
C ARG A 103 -11.54 9.83 28.97
N LYS A 104 -10.37 9.19 28.85
CA LYS A 104 -9.93 8.57 27.60
C LYS A 104 -10.93 7.51 27.12
N GLN A 105 -11.14 7.44 25.81
CA GLN A 105 -12.13 6.58 25.19
C GLN A 105 -11.50 5.36 24.50
N LEU A 106 -10.20 5.38 24.21
CA LEU A 106 -9.50 4.31 23.51
C LEU A 106 -8.44 3.66 24.41
N ASP A 107 -8.23 2.36 24.21
CA ASP A 107 -7.10 1.66 24.81
C ASP A 107 -5.84 1.92 23.99
N ASN A 108 -4.93 2.71 24.54
CA ASN A 108 -3.63 3.02 23.94
C ASN A 108 -2.54 2.00 24.29
N SER A 109 -2.87 0.84 24.87
CA SER A 109 -1.91 -0.24 25.17
C SER A 109 -1.19 -0.80 23.93
N SER A 110 -1.79 -0.62 22.75
CA SER A 110 -1.24 -1.07 21.47
C SER A 110 -0.03 -0.25 20.99
N ILE A 111 0.14 0.99 21.48
CA ILE A 111 1.31 1.81 21.12
C ILE A 111 2.51 1.43 22.01
N LYS A 112 3.34 0.53 21.46
CA LYS A 112 4.51 -0.11 22.11
C LYS A 112 5.84 0.60 21.88
N ARG A 113 5.84 1.86 21.43
CA ARG A 113 7.07 2.61 21.15
C ARG A 113 7.86 2.86 22.43
N LYS A 114 9.17 2.57 22.43
CA LYS A 114 10.06 2.75 23.59
C LYS A 114 10.10 4.19 24.09
N ASP A 115 9.94 5.14 23.18
CA ASP A 115 9.98 6.58 23.44
C ASP A 115 8.58 7.21 23.58
N VAL A 116 7.51 6.41 23.70
CA VAL A 116 6.14 6.94 23.74
C VAL A 116 5.88 7.83 24.97
N ASN A 117 6.55 7.56 26.09
CA ASN A 117 6.38 8.32 27.32
C ASN A 117 7.29 9.56 27.40
N ASP A 118 8.06 9.87 26.36
CA ASP A 118 8.85 11.10 26.27
C ASP A 118 7.98 12.22 25.67
N PRO A 119 7.68 13.30 26.43
CA PRO A 119 6.92 14.46 26.00
C PRO A 119 7.35 15.05 24.65
N GLN A 120 8.67 15.18 24.42
CA GLN A 120 9.17 15.80 23.21
C GLN A 120 9.02 14.87 22.01
N LYS A 121 9.16 13.56 22.23
CA LYS A 121 9.02 12.55 21.17
C LYS A 121 7.57 12.35 20.77
N ILE A 122 6.65 12.33 21.74
CA ILE A 122 5.21 12.23 21.44
C ILE A 122 4.72 13.48 20.70
N GLU A 123 5.18 14.67 21.12
CA GLU A 123 4.84 15.94 20.47
C GLU A 123 5.35 16.02 19.02
N ARG A 124 6.56 15.52 18.73
CA ARG A 124 7.07 15.41 17.35
C ARG A 124 6.35 14.35 16.53
N THR A 125 5.84 13.31 17.18
CA THR A 125 5.16 12.20 16.51
C THR A 125 3.76 12.58 16.06
N PHE A 126 3.01 13.30 16.90
CA PHE A 126 1.60 13.55 16.65
C PHE A 126 1.30 14.25 15.30
N PRO A 127 2.07 15.26 14.85
CA PRO A 127 1.95 15.83 13.50
C PRO A 127 2.09 14.80 12.37
N THR A 128 2.89 13.74 12.57
CA THR A 128 2.98 12.63 11.61
C THR A 128 1.68 11.84 11.54
N MET A 129 0.97 11.69 12.67
CA MET A 129 -0.35 11.05 12.72
C MET A 129 -1.42 11.87 12.00
N LEU A 130 -1.37 13.20 12.11
CA LEU A 130 -2.18 14.08 11.26
C LEU A 130 -1.88 13.88 9.76
N GLY A 131 -0.63 13.55 9.43
CA GLY A 131 -0.25 13.17 8.06
C GLY A 131 -0.95 11.91 7.55
N PHE A 132 -1.20 10.92 8.42
CA PHE A 132 -2.01 9.75 8.09
C PHE A 132 -3.49 10.11 7.97
N LEU A 133 -4.02 10.94 8.89
CA LEU A 133 -5.39 11.44 8.80
C LEU A 133 -5.64 12.17 7.48
N ARG A 134 -4.67 12.96 7.02
CA ARG A 134 -4.73 13.69 5.75
C ARG A 134 -4.84 12.78 4.53
N LEU A 135 -4.49 11.50 4.62
CA LEU A 135 -4.74 10.53 3.56
C LEU A 135 -6.22 10.14 3.45
N LEU A 136 -7.00 10.32 4.52
CA LEU A 136 -8.44 10.05 4.52
C LEU A 136 -9.24 11.11 3.75
N VAL A 137 -8.68 12.29 3.48
CA VAL A 137 -9.38 13.38 2.75
C VAL A 137 -9.78 12.99 1.33
N TYR A 138 -9.16 11.94 0.78
CA TYR A 138 -9.52 11.39 -0.52
C TYR A 138 -10.72 10.44 -0.47
N ASN A 139 -11.28 10.18 0.72
CA ASN A 139 -12.49 9.40 0.86
C ASN A 139 -13.74 10.17 0.42
N PRO A 140 -14.85 9.47 0.12
CA PRO A 140 -16.11 10.12 -0.19
C PRO A 140 -16.56 11.10 0.91
N PRO A 141 -17.21 12.24 0.55
CA PRO A 141 -17.63 13.26 1.53
C PRO A 141 -18.52 12.73 2.66
N TRP A 142 -19.36 11.72 2.40
CA TRP A 142 -20.21 11.11 3.43
C TRP A 142 -19.40 10.42 4.52
N LEU A 143 -18.29 9.76 4.15
CA LEU A 143 -17.41 9.07 5.08
C LEU A 143 -16.64 10.08 5.93
N LEU A 144 -16.17 11.18 5.32
CA LEU A 144 -15.59 12.29 6.07
C LEU A 144 -16.57 12.90 7.07
N ASN A 145 -17.84 13.07 6.69
CA ASN A 145 -18.88 13.54 7.61
C ASN A 145 -19.08 12.58 8.79
N GLU A 146 -19.07 11.27 8.54
CA GLU A 146 -19.16 10.27 9.61
C GLU A 146 -17.97 10.33 10.58
N LEU A 147 -16.75 10.47 10.06
CA LEU A 147 -15.55 10.67 10.89
C LEU A 147 -15.60 11.98 11.68
N LYS A 148 -16.18 13.06 11.12
CA LYS A 148 -16.43 14.31 11.84
C LYS A 148 -17.42 14.10 12.98
N GLU A 149 -18.49 13.35 12.78
CA GLU A 149 -19.41 13.01 13.86
C GLU A 149 -18.70 12.21 14.96
N GLU A 150 -17.87 11.23 14.62
CA GLU A 150 -17.05 10.51 15.60
C GLU A 150 -16.10 11.44 16.36
N PHE A 151 -15.44 12.38 15.67
CA PHE A 151 -14.61 13.40 16.29
C PHE A 151 -15.38 14.23 17.33
N TYR A 152 -16.58 14.69 17.00
CA TYR A 152 -17.40 15.46 17.94
C TYR A 152 -17.89 14.60 19.12
N LYS A 153 -18.26 13.34 18.89
CA LYS A 153 -18.59 12.41 19.99
C LYS A 153 -17.39 12.24 20.94
N TRP A 154 -16.18 12.13 20.41
CA TRP A 154 -14.96 12.05 21.22
C TRP A 154 -14.71 13.33 22.05
N ILE A 155 -14.84 14.51 21.44
CA ILE A 155 -14.73 15.79 22.14
C ILE A 155 -15.72 15.87 23.31
N ASN A 156 -16.98 15.52 23.07
CA ASN A 156 -18.00 15.55 24.11
C ASN A 156 -17.72 14.53 25.23
N ALA A 157 -17.31 13.31 24.88
CA ALA A 157 -17.08 12.24 25.85
C ALA A 157 -15.88 12.50 26.77
N THR A 158 -14.82 13.15 26.26
CA THR A 158 -13.61 13.45 27.04
C THR A 158 -13.77 14.66 27.98
N GLY A 159 -14.81 15.46 27.79
CA GLY A 159 -15.06 16.67 28.59
C GLY A 159 -14.01 17.77 28.40
N ILE A 160 -13.28 17.74 27.28
CA ILE A 160 -12.39 18.83 26.85
C ILE A 160 -13.27 19.97 26.33
N ASN A 161 -13.03 21.20 26.79
CA ASN A 161 -13.78 22.39 26.41
C ASN A 161 -12.86 23.62 26.29
N ALA A 162 -13.42 24.77 25.88
CA ALA A 162 -12.63 25.98 25.66
C ALA A 162 -11.85 26.45 26.91
N ASP A 163 -12.42 26.25 28.11
CA ASP A 163 -11.86 26.73 29.37
C ASP A 163 -10.73 25.84 29.90
N ASN A 164 -10.75 24.54 29.58
CA ASN A 164 -9.77 23.57 30.07
C ASN A 164 -8.84 23.01 28.98
N CYS A 165 -8.96 23.44 27.72
CA CYS A 165 -8.12 22.96 26.63
C CYS A 165 -6.81 23.75 26.56
N PRO A 166 -5.64 23.12 26.78
CA PRO A 166 -4.35 23.79 26.66
C PRO A 166 -4.15 24.34 25.25
N GLU A 167 -3.50 25.49 25.15
CA GLU A 167 -3.40 26.24 23.89
C GLU A 167 -2.87 25.39 22.73
N ARG A 168 -1.81 24.60 22.99
CA ARG A 168 -1.25 23.69 21.99
C ARG A 168 -2.21 22.58 21.56
N LEU A 169 -3.02 22.06 22.48
CA LEU A 169 -4.04 21.06 22.17
C LEU A 169 -5.13 21.65 21.29
N LYS A 170 -5.58 22.89 21.54
CA LYS A 170 -6.57 23.57 20.70
C LYS A 170 -6.15 23.59 19.22
N HIS A 171 -4.89 23.92 18.94
CA HIS A 171 -4.34 23.93 17.58
C HIS A 171 -4.34 22.55 16.91
N TYR A 172 -4.05 21.49 17.67
CA TYR A 172 -4.13 20.12 17.16
C TYR A 172 -5.57 19.68 16.89
N LEU A 173 -6.52 20.00 17.78
CA LEU A 173 -7.93 19.73 17.56
C LEU A 173 -8.47 20.48 16.33
N PHE A 174 -8.07 21.74 16.17
CA PHE A 174 -8.42 22.54 15.01
C PHE A 174 -7.82 21.97 13.71
N GLY A 175 -6.56 21.54 13.74
CA GLY A 175 -5.91 20.87 12.60
C GLY A 175 -6.56 19.54 12.20
N ILE A 176 -7.03 18.73 13.16
CA ILE A 176 -7.83 17.52 12.86
C ILE A 176 -9.11 17.92 12.13
N HIS A 177 -9.82 18.91 12.63
CA HIS A 177 -11.06 19.38 12.03
C HIS A 177 -10.86 19.91 10.61
N GLU A 178 -9.88 20.78 10.38
CA GLU A 178 -9.55 21.28 9.02
C GLU A 178 -9.26 20.12 8.06
N ILE A 179 -8.50 19.10 8.51
CA ILE A 179 -8.26 17.91 7.68
C ILE A 179 -9.57 17.20 7.35
N LEU A 180 -10.46 17.00 8.32
CA LEU A 180 -11.75 16.34 8.09
C LEU A 180 -12.74 17.18 7.25
N GLU A 181 -12.57 18.50 7.20
CA GLU A 181 -13.25 19.40 6.26
C GLU A 181 -12.59 19.45 4.87
N GLY A 182 -11.43 18.81 4.71
CA GLY A 182 -10.64 18.82 3.47
C GLY A 182 -9.78 20.08 3.28
N GLU A 183 -9.75 20.97 4.25
CA GLU A 183 -9.01 22.23 4.26
C GLU A 183 -7.52 22.03 4.62
N THR A 184 -6.81 21.24 3.82
CA THR A 184 -5.45 20.76 4.15
C THR A 184 -4.30 21.70 3.78
N GLU A 185 -4.58 22.91 3.26
CA GLU A 185 -3.57 23.79 2.66
C GLU A 185 -2.45 24.16 3.63
N LYS A 186 -2.80 24.63 4.83
CA LYS A 186 -1.81 25.01 5.86
C LYS A 186 -0.93 23.83 6.23
N PHE A 187 -1.55 22.69 6.55
CA PHE A 187 -0.83 21.48 6.92
C PHE A 187 0.13 21.02 5.82
N ASP A 188 -0.30 21.04 4.56
CA ASP A 188 0.54 20.67 3.41
C ASP A 188 1.70 21.63 3.19
N LYS A 189 1.48 22.94 3.34
CA LYS A 189 2.53 23.96 3.27
C LYS A 189 3.59 23.74 4.34
N GLU A 190 3.18 23.51 5.58
CA GLU A 190 4.11 23.25 6.68
C GLU A 190 4.83 21.91 6.54
N ARG A 191 4.12 20.86 6.12
CA ARG A 191 4.73 19.54 5.86
C ARG A 191 5.82 19.62 4.79
N LYS A 192 5.62 20.45 3.75
CA LYS A 192 6.65 20.72 2.72
C LYS A 192 7.83 21.51 3.28
N ASN A 193 7.58 22.45 4.19
CA ASN A 193 8.61 23.30 4.81
C ASN A 193 9.20 22.72 6.12
N ARG A 194 8.83 21.51 6.52
CA ARG A 194 9.33 20.91 7.76
C ARG A 194 10.85 20.73 7.73
N LYS A 195 11.49 21.06 8.83
CA LYS A 195 12.89 20.70 9.10
C LYS A 195 12.99 19.19 9.19
N ARG A 196 13.93 18.62 8.42
CA ARG A 196 14.17 17.19 8.39
C ARG A 196 15.39 16.89 9.26
N GLU A 197 15.23 15.97 10.21
CA GLU A 197 16.35 15.50 11.03
C GLU A 197 17.35 14.71 10.17
N LEU A 198 16.85 14.02 9.14
CA LEU A 198 17.65 13.19 8.24
C LEU A 198 17.40 13.59 6.78
N HIS A 199 18.47 13.60 5.99
CA HIS A 199 18.36 13.81 4.55
C HIS A 199 17.69 12.57 3.91
N PRO A 200 16.69 12.71 3.02
CA PRO A 200 15.97 11.53 2.50
C PRO A 200 16.87 10.52 1.77
N ASN A 201 17.96 10.98 1.18
CA ASN A 201 18.92 10.11 0.48
C ASN A 201 20.06 9.61 1.39
N SER A 202 19.96 9.85 2.70
CA SER A 202 20.96 9.33 3.65
C SER A 202 20.67 7.86 3.98
N PRO A 203 21.71 7.01 4.15
CA PRO A 203 21.53 5.64 4.63
C PRO A 203 20.76 5.58 5.96
N GLU A 204 20.96 6.55 6.85
CA GLU A 204 20.28 6.65 8.14
C GLU A 204 18.76 6.86 7.97
N TYR A 205 18.35 7.68 6.99
CA TYR A 205 16.93 7.84 6.67
C TYR A 205 16.34 6.53 6.14
N ALA A 206 17.05 5.83 5.25
CA ALA A 206 16.59 4.56 4.70
C ALA A 206 16.41 3.50 5.80
N GLU A 207 17.37 3.37 6.72
CA GLU A 207 17.24 2.48 7.88
C GLU A 207 16.10 2.90 8.81
N LYS A 208 15.91 4.21 9.08
CA LYS A 208 14.77 4.67 9.89
C LYS A 208 13.41 4.38 9.27
N VAL A 209 13.29 4.54 7.95
CA VAL A 209 12.08 4.19 7.21
C VAL A 209 11.83 2.68 7.28
N LYS A 210 12.88 1.87 7.07
CA LYS A 210 12.82 0.41 7.16
C LYS A 210 12.44 -0.06 8.58
N GLU A 211 13.01 0.53 9.62
CA GLU A 211 12.60 0.29 11.02
C GLU A 211 11.11 0.57 11.21
N GLY A 212 10.61 1.71 10.70
CA GLY A 212 9.19 2.06 10.74
C GLY A 212 8.30 1.04 10.02
N PHE A 213 8.69 0.61 8.81
CA PHE A 213 7.96 -0.41 8.05
C PHE A 213 8.00 -1.79 8.73
N ASN A 214 9.11 -2.18 9.35
CA ASN A 214 9.21 -3.44 10.09
C ASN A 214 8.22 -3.48 11.26
N VAL A 215 8.10 -2.38 12.03
CA VAL A 215 7.12 -2.29 13.11
C VAL A 215 5.69 -2.43 12.58
N ILE A 216 5.36 -1.77 11.47
CA ILE A 216 4.03 -1.90 10.83
C ILE A 216 3.79 -3.35 10.39
N ASN A 217 4.77 -3.98 9.74
CA ASN A 217 4.67 -5.37 9.28
C ASN A 217 4.52 -6.35 10.43
N GLU A 218 5.22 -6.14 11.55
CA GLU A 218 5.07 -6.97 12.76
C GLU A 218 3.66 -6.85 13.36
N ILE A 219 3.09 -5.63 13.41
CA ILE A 219 1.72 -5.39 13.89
C ILE A 219 0.69 -6.05 12.95
N LEU A 220 0.89 -5.95 11.64
CA LEU A 220 0.03 -6.62 10.66
C LEU A 220 0.13 -8.15 10.76
N ALA A 221 1.34 -8.69 10.96
CA ALA A 221 1.58 -10.13 11.05
C ALA A 221 1.10 -10.75 12.38
N SER A 222 1.04 -9.97 13.47
CA SER A 222 0.63 -10.47 14.79
C SER A 222 -0.88 -10.71 14.92
N GLY A 223 -1.68 -10.23 13.95
CA GLY A 223 -3.14 -10.21 14.06
C GLY A 223 -3.64 -9.24 15.14
N GLU A 224 -2.77 -8.38 15.69
CA GLU A 224 -3.20 -7.35 16.64
C GLU A 224 -4.15 -6.35 16.00
N VAL A 225 -4.01 -6.08 14.69
CA VAL A 225 -4.96 -5.21 13.97
C VAL A 225 -6.38 -5.74 14.05
N ASP A 226 -6.60 -7.05 13.91
CA ASP A 226 -7.94 -7.63 13.98
C ASP A 226 -8.51 -7.55 15.40
N LYS A 227 -7.68 -7.79 16.43
CA LYS A 227 -8.08 -7.62 17.83
C LYS A 227 -8.43 -6.17 18.17
N ILE A 228 -7.63 -5.23 17.66
CA ILE A 228 -7.86 -3.80 17.81
C ILE A 228 -9.20 -3.44 17.13
N LYS A 229 -9.41 -3.88 15.88
CA LYS A 229 -10.67 -3.67 15.16
C LYS A 229 -11.88 -4.22 15.91
N GLU A 230 -11.78 -5.42 16.49
CA GLU A 230 -12.88 -6.02 17.27
C GLU A 230 -13.19 -5.26 18.56
N ASN A 231 -12.16 -4.86 19.30
CA ASN A 231 -12.32 -4.09 20.55
C ASN A 231 -12.76 -2.64 20.30
N GLU A 232 -12.39 -2.07 19.16
CA GLU A 232 -12.74 -0.70 18.76
C GLU A 232 -14.14 -0.60 18.13
N LYS A 233 -14.93 -1.68 18.00
CA LYS A 233 -16.32 -1.59 17.49
C LYS A 233 -17.23 -0.70 18.34
N GLY A 234 -16.79 -0.24 19.51
CA GLY A 234 -17.43 0.82 20.28
C GLY A 234 -17.26 2.19 19.62
N ARG A 235 -18.37 2.79 19.17
CA ARG A 235 -18.41 4.23 18.83
C ARG A 235 -18.10 5.04 20.09
N PHE A 236 -17.49 6.22 19.92
CA PHE A 236 -17.36 7.18 21.02
C PHE A 236 -18.73 7.49 21.63
N ASN A 237 -18.80 7.55 22.96
CA ASN A 237 -20.06 7.59 23.70
C ASN A 237 -20.69 9.00 23.83
N GLY A 238 -20.05 10.02 23.27
CA GLY A 238 -20.51 11.41 23.40
C GLY A 238 -21.70 11.75 22.51
N ASN A 239 -22.30 12.90 22.79
CA ASN A 239 -23.34 13.51 21.97
C ASN A 239 -22.71 14.38 20.87
N VAL A 240 -23.08 14.15 19.61
CA VAL A 240 -22.54 14.85 18.43
C VAL A 240 -22.75 16.35 18.52
N GLU A 241 -23.98 16.80 18.76
CA GLU A 241 -24.32 18.23 18.76
C GLU A 241 -23.59 18.99 19.87
N ARG A 242 -23.58 18.46 21.09
CA ARG A 242 -22.80 19.05 22.20
C ARG A 242 -21.31 19.06 21.90
N GLY A 243 -20.80 18.01 21.25
CA GLY A 243 -19.39 17.93 20.83
C GLY A 243 -19.03 18.99 19.80
N LYS A 244 -19.91 19.21 18.83
CA LYS A 244 -19.77 20.25 17.80
C LYS A 244 -19.81 21.65 18.42
N GLU A 245 -20.77 21.92 19.32
CA GLU A 245 -20.84 23.18 20.07
C GLU A 245 -19.57 23.42 20.89
N THR A 246 -19.10 22.39 21.60
CA THR A 246 -17.88 22.46 22.41
C THR A 246 -16.64 22.72 21.56
N PHE A 247 -16.53 22.04 20.41
CA PHE A 247 -15.44 22.28 19.46
C PHE A 247 -15.50 23.71 18.90
N GLN A 248 -16.68 24.22 18.55
CA GLN A 248 -16.83 25.60 18.07
C GLN A 248 -16.35 26.62 19.11
N GLN A 249 -16.62 26.37 20.40
CA GLN A 249 -16.10 27.22 21.48
C GLN A 249 -14.57 27.16 21.56
N ILE A 250 -13.99 25.95 21.45
CA ILE A 250 -12.53 25.78 21.39
C ILE A 250 -11.94 26.54 20.19
N ALA A 251 -12.50 26.35 19.00
CA ALA A 251 -12.08 27.01 17.77
C ALA A 251 -12.15 28.54 17.88
N ASN A 252 -13.26 29.07 18.39
CA ASN A 252 -13.45 30.52 18.58
C ASN A 252 -12.50 31.12 19.64
N SER A 253 -11.91 30.29 20.50
CA SER A 253 -10.92 30.74 21.49
C SER A 253 -9.51 30.91 20.91
N ILE A 254 -9.26 30.47 19.66
CA ILE A 254 -8.00 30.63 18.95
C ILE A 254 -8.14 31.84 18.01
N SER A 255 -7.27 32.84 18.13
CA SER A 255 -7.27 33.92 17.14
C SER A 255 -6.72 33.41 15.81
N ASN A 256 -7.20 33.96 14.68
CA ASN A 256 -6.66 33.59 13.37
C ASN A 256 -5.14 33.83 13.31
N ASN A 257 -4.64 34.89 13.94
CA ASN A 257 -3.20 35.16 13.99
C ASN A 257 -2.43 34.09 14.78
N ASP A 258 -2.94 33.67 15.94
CA ASP A 258 -2.30 32.62 16.74
C ASP A 258 -2.27 31.31 15.96
N TYR A 259 -3.39 30.96 15.31
CA TYR A 259 -3.44 29.78 14.47
C TYR A 259 -2.44 29.87 13.32
N GLN A 260 -2.40 30.95 12.54
CA GLN A 260 -1.48 31.06 11.39
C GLN A 260 0.01 31.02 11.80
N ASN A 261 0.34 31.45 13.02
CA ASN A 261 1.70 31.43 13.55
C ASN A 261 2.07 30.11 14.25
N PHE A 262 1.09 29.25 14.55
CA PHE A 262 1.33 27.92 15.08
C PHE A 262 1.79 26.96 13.99
N HIS A 263 2.91 26.27 14.24
CA HIS A 263 3.45 25.26 13.35
C HIS A 263 3.34 23.86 13.93
N PHE A 264 2.72 22.95 13.17
CA PHE A 264 2.63 21.53 13.50
C PHE A 264 4.02 20.86 13.48
N PHE A 265 4.90 21.33 12.59
CA PHE A 265 6.26 20.81 12.45
C PHE A 265 7.29 21.90 12.75
N PRO A 266 8.49 21.54 13.27
CA PRO A 266 9.64 22.43 13.21
C PRO A 266 9.86 22.89 11.77
N GLN A 267 9.92 24.20 11.52
CA GLN A 267 10.08 24.76 10.18
C GLN A 267 11.56 24.90 9.81
N MET A 268 11.88 24.70 8.52
CA MET A 268 13.20 25.06 7.99
C MET A 268 13.41 26.58 8.06
N SER A 269 14.63 26.98 8.40
CA SER A 269 15.13 28.33 8.18
C SER A 269 15.19 28.68 6.68
N SER A 270 15.33 29.97 6.37
CA SER A 270 15.57 30.44 4.99
C SER A 270 16.81 29.79 4.38
N GLU A 271 17.88 29.68 5.16
CA GLU A 271 19.17 29.13 4.72
C GLU A 271 19.04 27.62 4.43
N GLU A 272 18.43 26.85 5.34
CA GLU A 272 18.17 25.41 5.15
C GLU A 272 17.28 25.16 3.92
N ARG A 273 16.30 26.02 3.68
CA ARG A 273 15.40 25.91 2.52
C ARG A 273 16.14 26.15 1.20
N GLU A 274 17.00 27.16 1.13
CA GLU A 274 17.79 27.42 -0.08
C GLU A 274 18.85 26.34 -0.30
N GLU A 275 19.49 25.84 0.75
CA GLU A 275 20.39 24.70 0.67
C GLU A 275 19.65 23.45 0.14
N TYR A 276 18.46 23.18 0.66
CA TYR A 276 17.62 22.08 0.19
C TYR A 276 17.26 22.22 -1.29
N LYS A 277 16.88 23.42 -1.76
CA LYS A 277 16.62 23.68 -3.18
C LYS A 277 17.87 23.44 -4.05
N ARG A 278 19.04 23.91 -3.60
CA ARG A 278 20.32 23.71 -4.30
C ARG A 278 20.70 22.23 -4.41
N LYS A 279 20.50 21.46 -3.34
CA LYS A 279 20.75 20.00 -3.33
C LYS A 279 19.74 19.23 -4.19
N LYS A 280 18.47 19.63 -4.16
CA LYS A 280 17.40 18.98 -4.95
C LYS A 280 17.63 19.10 -6.46
N GLY A 281 18.23 20.20 -6.91
CA GLY A 281 18.39 20.51 -8.34
C GLY A 281 19.51 19.77 -9.09
N LYS A 282 20.27 18.86 -8.46
CA LYS A 282 21.36 18.16 -9.17
C LYS A 282 21.21 16.64 -9.25
N ASP A 283 20.84 15.93 -8.19
CA ASP A 283 20.83 14.45 -8.22
C ASP A 283 19.78 13.81 -7.29
N TYR A 284 18.72 14.54 -6.91
CA TYR A 284 17.74 14.01 -5.97
C TYR A 284 16.74 13.06 -6.66
N ILE A 285 17.07 11.78 -6.71
CA ILE A 285 16.08 10.72 -6.95
C ILE A 285 15.38 10.47 -5.61
N SER A 286 14.06 10.65 -5.56
CA SER A 286 13.26 10.33 -4.37
C SER A 286 13.51 8.86 -3.95
N PRO A 287 13.79 8.55 -2.67
CA PRO A 287 14.00 7.16 -2.22
C PRO A 287 12.85 6.23 -2.60
N ILE A 288 11.63 6.77 -2.61
CA ILE A 288 10.43 6.05 -3.05
C ILE A 288 10.56 5.71 -4.55
N LEU A 289 10.88 6.69 -5.39
CA LEU A 289 11.07 6.49 -6.83
C LEU A 289 12.20 5.49 -7.10
N HIS A 290 13.32 5.59 -6.39
CA HIS A 290 14.42 4.63 -6.47
C HIS A 290 13.97 3.21 -6.10
N GLY A 291 13.19 3.05 -5.02
CA GLY A 291 12.60 1.78 -4.63
C GLY A 291 11.69 1.19 -5.71
N TRP A 292 10.84 2.03 -6.33
CA TRP A 292 9.98 1.61 -7.45
C TRP A 292 10.78 1.17 -8.67
N ARG A 293 11.82 1.90 -9.06
CA ARG A 293 12.73 1.52 -10.15
C ARG A 293 13.38 0.17 -9.86
N THR A 294 14.01 0.05 -8.69
CA THR A 294 14.73 -1.17 -8.27
C THR A 294 13.81 -2.39 -8.25
N ASN A 295 12.63 -2.28 -7.62
CA ASN A 295 11.69 -3.40 -7.53
C ASN A 295 11.17 -3.80 -8.91
N SER A 296 10.81 -2.83 -9.76
CA SER A 296 10.29 -3.11 -11.11
C SER A 296 11.36 -3.79 -11.98
N ILE A 297 12.61 -3.31 -11.92
CA ILE A 297 13.74 -3.92 -12.63
C ILE A 297 13.97 -5.36 -12.15
N ASN A 298 13.96 -5.58 -10.83
CA ASN A 298 14.16 -6.91 -10.26
C ASN A 298 13.04 -7.88 -10.67
N GLU A 299 11.77 -7.47 -10.61
CA GLU A 299 10.63 -8.29 -11.02
C GLU A 299 10.71 -8.69 -12.51
N ILE A 300 11.01 -7.73 -13.40
CA ILE A 300 11.18 -8.00 -14.83
C ILE A 300 12.36 -8.94 -15.07
N THR A 301 13.49 -8.69 -14.40
CA THR A 301 14.69 -9.54 -14.51
C THR A 301 14.43 -10.97 -14.04
N GLN A 302 13.72 -11.13 -12.91
CA GLN A 302 13.28 -12.45 -12.44
C GLN A 302 12.35 -13.11 -13.45
N ALA A 303 11.39 -12.36 -14.00
CA ALA A 303 10.46 -12.87 -15.00
C ALA A 303 11.19 -13.32 -16.28
N LEU A 304 12.17 -12.58 -16.80
CA LEU A 304 12.97 -12.97 -17.98
C LEU A 304 13.74 -14.29 -17.76
N ASN A 305 14.24 -14.51 -16.54
CA ASN A 305 15.04 -15.69 -16.19
C ASN A 305 14.24 -16.97 -15.88
N GLN A 306 12.90 -16.91 -15.84
CA GLN A 306 12.06 -18.11 -15.67
C GLN A 306 11.99 -18.95 -16.95
N GLU A 307 11.91 -20.28 -16.80
CA GLU A 307 11.86 -21.21 -17.93
C GLU A 307 10.48 -21.30 -18.62
N PRO A 308 10.42 -21.40 -19.97
CA PRO A 308 11.54 -21.25 -20.89
C PRO A 308 12.10 -19.83 -20.87
N LYS A 309 13.44 -19.73 -20.82
CA LYS A 309 14.15 -18.46 -20.69
C LYS A 309 13.81 -17.51 -21.84
N ILE A 310 13.51 -16.25 -21.50
CA ILE A 310 13.25 -15.17 -22.44
C ILE A 310 14.42 -14.18 -22.38
N THR A 311 14.96 -13.81 -23.53
CA THR A 311 16.01 -12.80 -23.65
C THR A 311 15.38 -11.45 -24.01
N ASN A 312 16.11 -10.36 -23.78
CA ASN A 312 15.62 -9.03 -24.12
C ASN A 312 15.30 -8.87 -25.61
N ASN A 313 16.04 -9.56 -26.48
CA ASN A 313 15.81 -9.56 -27.93
C ASN A 313 14.54 -10.33 -28.35
N ASP A 314 14.00 -11.18 -27.48
CA ASP A 314 12.74 -11.89 -27.73
C ASP A 314 11.52 -10.97 -27.53
N LEU A 315 11.67 -9.86 -26.81
CA LEU A 315 10.61 -8.89 -26.53
C LEU A 315 10.25 -8.05 -27.75
N GLU A 316 9.04 -7.49 -27.75
CA GLU A 316 8.61 -6.48 -28.72
C GLU A 316 9.53 -5.26 -28.69
N LEU A 317 9.73 -4.63 -29.85
CA LEU A 317 10.70 -3.54 -30.04
C LEU A 317 10.53 -2.40 -29.03
N ASN A 318 9.29 -2.04 -28.69
CA ASN A 318 9.00 -0.97 -27.72
C ASN A 318 9.38 -1.32 -26.27
N ASN A 319 9.48 -2.62 -25.97
CA ASN A 319 9.81 -3.14 -24.66
C ASN A 319 11.30 -3.42 -24.50
N GLN A 320 12.12 -3.46 -25.56
CA GLN A 320 13.53 -3.86 -25.46
C GLN A 320 14.39 -2.89 -24.61
N ASN A 321 14.03 -1.60 -24.53
CA ASN A 321 14.79 -0.62 -23.73
C ASN A 321 14.13 -0.33 -22.36
N TRP A 322 13.38 -1.29 -21.82
CA TRP A 322 12.57 -1.10 -20.60
C TRP A 322 13.39 -0.62 -19.39
N GLU A 323 14.61 -1.13 -19.20
CA GLU A 323 15.44 -0.78 -18.05
C GLU A 323 15.87 0.69 -18.07
N GLU A 324 16.27 1.18 -19.25
CA GLU A 324 16.62 2.58 -19.45
C GLU A 324 15.38 3.49 -19.27
N GLN A 325 14.23 3.09 -19.82
CA GLN A 325 12.99 3.84 -19.68
C GLN A 325 12.55 3.96 -18.21
N ILE A 326 12.68 2.88 -17.42
CA ILE A 326 12.39 2.91 -15.97
C ILE A 326 13.37 3.84 -15.25
N ASN A 327 14.67 3.78 -15.57
CA ASN A 327 15.70 4.59 -14.92
C ASN A 327 15.63 6.08 -15.26
N GLN A 328 15.13 6.44 -16.44
CA GLN A 328 14.98 7.85 -16.85
C GLN A 328 13.66 8.48 -16.39
N THR A 329 12.66 7.67 -16.09
CA THR A 329 11.33 8.14 -15.73
C THR A 329 11.26 8.63 -14.28
N GLU A 330 10.78 9.86 -14.06
CA GLU A 330 10.53 10.42 -12.71
C GLU A 330 9.14 10.11 -12.15
N ASP A 331 8.27 9.53 -12.98
CA ASP A 331 6.87 9.26 -12.70
C ASP A 331 6.66 7.78 -12.34
N ILE A 332 6.16 7.52 -11.13
CA ILE A 332 5.93 6.17 -10.61
C ILE A 332 4.90 5.41 -11.45
N ILE A 333 3.89 6.09 -11.99
CA ILE A 333 2.84 5.47 -12.80
C ILE A 333 3.39 5.01 -14.14
N LYS A 334 4.24 5.83 -14.77
CA LYS A 334 4.95 5.43 -15.98
C LYS A 334 5.84 4.20 -15.74
N ILE A 335 6.54 4.13 -14.59
CA ILE A 335 7.31 2.94 -14.22
C ILE A 335 6.41 1.70 -14.13
N GLN A 336 5.26 1.80 -13.47
CA GLN A 336 4.30 0.70 -13.36
C GLN A 336 3.76 0.27 -14.73
N ASN A 337 3.45 1.22 -15.60
CA ASN A 337 2.95 0.94 -16.95
C ASN A 337 4.01 0.23 -17.80
N ILE A 338 5.27 0.70 -17.78
CA ILE A 338 6.40 0.03 -18.44
C ILE A 338 6.53 -1.40 -17.90
N LYS A 339 6.50 -1.57 -16.58
CA LYS A 339 6.56 -2.90 -15.95
C LYS A 339 5.43 -3.82 -16.42
N GLY A 340 4.19 -3.33 -16.42
CA GLY A 340 3.02 -4.09 -16.85
C GLY A 340 3.12 -4.55 -18.30
N ALA A 341 3.49 -3.65 -19.21
CA ALA A 341 3.67 -3.95 -20.63
C ALA A 341 4.76 -5.02 -20.86
N VAL A 342 5.92 -4.87 -20.21
CA VAL A 342 7.04 -5.82 -20.36
C VAL A 342 6.69 -7.19 -19.79
N LEU A 343 6.03 -7.25 -18.64
CA LEU A 343 5.61 -8.53 -18.04
C LEU A 343 4.58 -9.27 -18.91
N ALA A 344 3.64 -8.54 -19.52
CA ALA A 344 2.66 -9.12 -20.44
C ALA A 344 3.32 -9.69 -21.71
N ASP A 345 4.30 -8.98 -22.25
CA ASP A 345 5.10 -9.43 -23.40
C ASP A 345 5.93 -10.68 -23.06
N ILE A 346 6.64 -10.68 -21.92
CA ILE A 346 7.37 -11.86 -21.41
C ILE A 346 6.44 -13.08 -21.32
N GLN A 347 5.24 -12.91 -20.79
CA GLN A 347 4.26 -14.00 -20.68
C GLN A 347 3.84 -14.52 -22.06
N THR A 348 3.61 -13.63 -23.02
CA THR A 348 3.22 -13.96 -24.40
C THR A 348 4.33 -14.75 -25.10
N LYS A 349 5.57 -14.24 -25.08
CA LYS A 349 6.75 -14.92 -25.65
C LYS A 349 7.03 -16.28 -25.01
N ARG A 350 6.78 -16.39 -23.71
CA ARG A 350 6.90 -17.68 -23.01
C ARG A 350 5.86 -18.70 -23.48
N GLN A 351 4.63 -18.27 -23.75
CA GLN A 351 3.60 -19.17 -24.29
C GLN A 351 3.95 -19.62 -25.71
N GLU A 352 4.44 -18.71 -26.56
CA GLU A 352 4.90 -19.01 -27.92
C GLU A 352 6.02 -20.08 -27.91
N LYS A 353 7.04 -19.91 -27.05
CA LYS A 353 8.13 -20.91 -26.93
C LYS A 353 7.62 -22.28 -26.47
N LYS A 354 6.74 -22.33 -25.47
CA LYS A 354 6.13 -23.60 -25.01
C LYS A 354 5.33 -24.28 -26.12
N GLN A 355 4.62 -23.52 -26.95
CA GLN A 355 3.90 -24.07 -28.09
C GLN A 355 4.86 -24.62 -29.14
N ALA A 356 5.92 -23.88 -29.49
CA ALA A 356 6.94 -24.34 -30.43
C ALA A 356 7.63 -25.64 -29.98
N GLU A 357 7.93 -25.76 -28.68
CA GLU A 357 8.52 -26.98 -28.09
C GLU A 357 7.56 -28.18 -28.14
N SER A 358 6.25 -27.96 -28.06
CA SER A 358 5.26 -29.05 -28.16
C SER A 358 4.98 -29.50 -29.59
N ILE A 359 5.21 -28.63 -30.58
CA ILE A 359 5.03 -28.92 -32.01
C ILE A 359 6.28 -29.59 -32.60
N SER A 360 7.47 -29.40 -32.02
CA SER A 360 8.66 -30.15 -32.42
C SER A 360 8.37 -31.65 -32.29
N PRO A 361 8.19 -32.40 -33.40
CA PRO A 361 7.84 -33.79 -33.34
C PRO A 361 8.93 -34.47 -32.54
N LYS A 362 8.55 -35.06 -31.39
CA LYS A 362 9.44 -35.98 -30.68
C LYS A 362 9.76 -37.06 -31.70
N THR A 363 10.92 -36.91 -32.35
CA THR A 363 11.59 -37.94 -33.11
C THR A 363 12.02 -38.93 -32.06
N ASN A 364 11.03 -39.67 -31.53
CA ASN A 364 11.26 -40.92 -30.85
C ASN A 364 12.06 -41.72 -31.87
N TYR A 365 13.34 -41.84 -31.60
CA TYR A 365 14.27 -42.75 -32.25
C TYR A 365 13.65 -44.15 -32.21
N VAL A 366 12.78 -44.47 -33.16
CA VAL A 366 12.44 -45.83 -33.59
C VAL A 366 13.63 -46.34 -34.41
N LEU A 367 14.83 -46.26 -33.82
CA LEU A 367 16.08 -46.72 -34.42
C LEU A 367 16.69 -47.88 -33.60
N TRP A 368 16.03 -48.30 -32.51
CA TRP A 368 16.48 -49.42 -31.67
C TRP A 368 15.68 -50.73 -31.82
N THR A 369 14.60 -50.77 -32.61
CA THR A 369 13.89 -52.05 -32.90
C THR A 369 14.40 -52.77 -34.15
N GLY A 370 15.24 -52.13 -34.98
CA GLY A 370 15.80 -52.74 -36.20
C GLY A 370 17.06 -53.59 -36.00
N LEU A 371 17.85 -53.35 -34.95
CA LEU A 371 19.11 -54.09 -34.68
C LEU A 371 18.98 -55.22 -33.65
N GLY A 372 17.92 -55.22 -32.82
CA GLY A 372 17.68 -56.29 -31.84
C GLY A 372 17.10 -57.58 -32.44
N ILE A 373 16.32 -57.47 -33.52
CA ILE A 373 15.63 -58.62 -34.14
C ILE A 373 16.58 -59.44 -35.05
N SER A 374 17.55 -58.79 -35.72
CA SER A 374 18.53 -59.51 -36.56
C SER A 374 19.55 -60.31 -35.73
N GLY A 375 19.94 -59.80 -34.54
CA GLY A 375 20.85 -60.52 -33.63
C GLY A 375 20.24 -61.80 -33.03
N PHE A 376 18.96 -61.76 -32.65
CA PHE A 376 18.28 -62.92 -32.05
C PHE A 376 18.05 -64.07 -33.03
N LEU A 377 17.77 -63.77 -34.31
CA LEU A 377 17.62 -64.80 -35.35
C LEU A 377 18.95 -65.49 -35.67
N LEU A 378 20.07 -64.77 -35.63
CA LEU A 378 21.40 -65.33 -35.91
C LEU A 378 21.89 -66.25 -34.78
N ILE A 379 21.63 -65.90 -33.52
CA ILE A 379 21.95 -66.74 -32.35
C ILE A 379 21.08 -68.01 -32.35
N SER A 380 19.79 -67.90 -32.69
CA SER A 380 18.88 -69.05 -32.77
C SER A 380 19.30 -70.05 -33.86
N LEU A 381 19.78 -69.55 -35.02
CA LEU A 381 20.29 -70.38 -36.10
C LEU A 381 21.56 -71.15 -35.69
N ILE A 382 22.47 -70.51 -34.95
CA ILE A 382 23.71 -71.14 -34.45
C ILE A 382 23.39 -72.26 -33.45
N ILE A 383 22.45 -72.03 -32.53
CA ILE A 383 22.03 -73.04 -31.54
C ILE A 383 21.36 -74.25 -32.23
N TRP A 384 20.53 -74.01 -33.25
CA TRP A 384 19.91 -75.08 -34.02
C TRP A 384 20.91 -75.93 -34.81
N LEU A 385 21.91 -75.30 -35.44
CA LEU A 385 22.97 -76.03 -36.15
C LEU A 385 23.85 -76.86 -35.19
N ALA A 386 24.13 -76.36 -33.99
CA ALA A 386 24.92 -77.07 -32.98
C ALA A 386 24.18 -78.31 -32.42
N THR A 387 22.86 -78.20 -32.20
CA THR A 387 22.04 -79.31 -31.70
C THR A 387 21.83 -80.40 -32.75
N LYS A 388 21.67 -80.04 -34.04
CA LYS A 388 21.55 -81.02 -35.12
C LYS A 388 22.81 -81.88 -35.33
N LYS A 389 24.00 -81.37 -34.96
CA LYS A 389 25.27 -82.11 -35.05
C LYS A 389 25.44 -83.15 -33.94
N LYS A 390 24.82 -82.96 -32.77
CA LYS A 390 24.87 -83.93 -31.66
C LYS A 390 23.96 -85.15 -31.84
N ASN A 391 22.89 -85.05 -32.63
CA ASN A 391 21.95 -86.16 -32.86
C ASN A 391 22.35 -87.08 -34.04
N LYS A 392 23.59 -86.99 -34.54
CA LYS A 392 24.14 -87.82 -35.62
C LYS A 392 25.33 -88.70 -35.20
N GLN A 393 25.62 -88.76 -33.90
CA GLN A 393 26.43 -89.81 -33.27
C GLN A 393 25.50 -90.64 -32.41
#